data_AF-A0A7C2FU50-F1
#
_entry.id   AF-A0A7C2FU50-F1
#
_cell.length_a   1.000
_cell.length_b   1.000
_cell.length_c   1.000
_cell.angle_alpha   90.00
_cell.angle_beta   90.00
_cell.angle_gamma   90.00
#
_symmetry.space_group_name_H-M   'P 1'
#
loop_
_entity.id
_entity.type
_entity.pdbx_description
1 polymer ?
#
loop_
_entity_poly.entity_id
_entity_poly.type
_entity_poly.pdbx_seq_one_letter_code
_entity_poly.pdbx_strand_id
1 'polypeptide(L)' 'MLGTSQSAGRGPAIWWVRWDLRTHDNPALRAAVAAADQVIPCFILDPVLLAGSGPARR' A
#
# COMPACT_ATOMS: atom_id res chain seq x y z
N MET A 1 -10.47 38.30 -8.05
CA MET A 1 -10.94 36.93 -8.33
C MET A 1 -9.74 36.09 -8.75
N LEU A 2 -8.96 35.60 -7.78
CA LEU A 2 -7.86 34.67 -8.05
C LEU A 2 -7.95 33.56 -7.00
N GLY A 3 -8.62 32.47 -7.37
CA GLY A 3 -8.58 31.21 -6.64
C GLY A 3 -7.49 30.34 -7.25
N THR A 4 -6.24 30.53 -6.85
CA THR A 4 -5.20 29.51 -7.08
C THR A 4 -5.27 28.52 -5.92
N SER A 5 -6.19 27.55 -6.02
CA SER A 5 -6.02 26.32 -5.26
C SER A 5 -4.88 25.55 -5.92
N GLN A 6 -3.67 25.70 -5.39
CA GLN A 6 -2.65 24.68 -5.61
C GLN A 6 -3.12 23.43 -4.87
N SER A 7 -3.79 22.53 -5.57
CA SER A 7 -3.70 21.13 -5.21
C SER A 7 -2.34 20.67 -5.73
N ALA A 8 -1.27 20.92 -4.97
CA ALA A 8 -0.09 20.09 -5.13
C ALA A 8 -0.58 18.65 -4.98
N GLY A 9 -0.44 17.85 -6.04
CA GLY A 9 -0.97 16.49 -6.07
C GLY A 9 -0.59 15.75 -4.79
N ARG A 10 -1.53 15.00 -4.21
CA ARG A 10 -1.23 14.24 -2.99
C ARG A 10 -0.10 13.27 -3.32
N GLY A 11 1.01 13.38 -2.60
CA GLY A 11 2.19 12.55 -2.79
C GLY A 11 1.87 11.04 -2.71
N PRO A 12 2.78 10.17 -3.18
CA PRO A 12 2.51 8.74 -3.27
C PRO A 12 2.30 8.11 -1.89
N ALA A 13 1.36 7.17 -1.79
CA ALA A 13 1.19 6.31 -0.62
C ALA A 13 1.78 4.92 -0.91
N ILE A 14 2.38 4.30 0.10
CA ILE A 14 2.76 2.88 0.06
C ILE A 14 1.62 2.06 0.67
N TRP A 15 1.10 1.10 -0.10
CA TRP A 15 0.22 0.06 0.44
C TRP A 15 1.08 -1.16 0.77
N TRP A 16 1.43 -1.31 2.05
CA TRP A 16 2.19 -2.47 2.52
C TRP A 16 1.28 -3.69 2.72
N VAL A 17 1.39 -4.64 1.80
CA VAL A 17 0.65 -5.89 1.81
C VAL A 17 1.45 -6.95 2.54
N ARG A 18 0.80 -7.72 3.43
CA ARG A 18 1.47 -8.70 4.30
C ARG A 18 0.95 -10.13 4.18
N TRP A 19 -0.34 -10.31 3.92
CA TRP A 19 -0.99 -11.63 3.87
C TRP A 19 -2.15 -11.65 2.89
N ASP A 20 -2.84 -10.52 2.78
CA ASP A 20 -4.00 -10.34 1.93
C ASP A 20 -3.67 -9.58 0.65
N LEU A 21 -3.31 -10.30 -0.41
CA LEU A 21 -2.91 -9.75 -1.73
C LEU A 21 -4.10 -9.38 -2.63
N ARG A 22 -5.33 -9.37 -2.10
CA ARG A 22 -6.52 -9.03 -2.88
C ARG A 22 -6.67 -7.53 -3.08
N THR A 23 -7.12 -7.14 -4.27
CA THR A 23 -7.47 -5.76 -4.62
C THR A 23 -8.95 -5.43 -4.35
N HIS A 24 -9.81 -6.45 -4.26
CA HIS A 24 -11.22 -6.29 -3.94
C HIS A 24 -11.44 -6.33 -2.42
N ASP A 25 -12.43 -5.58 -1.93
CA ASP A 25 -12.80 -5.57 -0.50
C ASP A 25 -11.60 -5.41 0.46
N ASN A 26 -10.71 -4.47 0.10
CA ASN A 26 -9.54 -4.14 0.90
C ASN A 26 -9.65 -2.70 1.43
N PRO A 27 -10.03 -2.51 2.71
CA PRO A 27 -10.21 -1.17 3.28
C PRO A 27 -8.91 -0.37 3.35
N ALA A 28 -7.75 -1.02 3.49
CA ALA A 28 -6.45 -0.34 3.50
C ALA A 28 -6.10 0.22 2.11
N LEU A 29 -6.32 -0.56 1.05
CA LEU A 29 -6.17 -0.07 -0.32
C LEU A 29 -7.14 1.09 -0.61
N ARG A 30 -8.40 0.99 -0.18
CA ARG A 30 -9.38 2.08 -0.33
C ARG A 30 -8.92 3.36 0.37
N ALA A 31 -8.38 3.25 1.59
CA ALA A 31 -7.86 4.40 2.32
C ALA A 31 -6.65 5.03 1.61
N ALA A 32 -5.74 4.21 1.07
CA ALA A 32 -4.58 4.70 0.32
C ALA A 32 -5.00 5.47 -0.94
N VAL A 33 -5.96 4.94 -1.71
CA VAL A 33 -6.52 5.60 -2.90
C VAL A 33 -7.23 6.92 -2.56
N ALA A 34 -7.87 7.01 -1.40
CA ALA A 34 -8.49 8.26 -0.96
C ALA A 34 -7.46 9.31 -0.50
N ALA A 35 -6.27 8.88 -0.08
CA ALA A 35 -5.26 9.74 0.54
C ALA A 35 -4.14 10.19 -0.42
N ALA A 36 -3.95 9.53 -1.56
CA ALA A 36 -2.83 9.77 -2.47
C ALA A 36 -3.24 9.68 -3.95
N ASP A 37 -2.53 10.42 -4.81
CA ASP A 37 -2.74 10.37 -6.26
C ASP A 37 -2.15 9.10 -6.89
N GLN A 38 -1.17 8.50 -6.20
CA GLN A 38 -0.54 7.26 -6.60
C GLN A 38 -0.40 6.32 -5.40
N VAL A 39 -0.73 5.04 -5.59
CA VAL A 39 -0.53 3.99 -4.60
C VAL A 39 0.50 3.00 -5.12
N ILE A 40 1.53 2.76 -4.32
CA ILE A 40 2.61 1.81 -4.62
C ILE A 40 2.40 0.57 -3.74
N PRO A 41 1.99 -0.58 -4.31
CA PRO A 41 1.92 -1.82 -3.55
C PRO A 41 3.33 -2.31 -3.21
N CYS A 42 3.53 -2.70 -1.95
CA CYS A 42 4.81 -3.22 -1.47
C CYS A 42 4.58 -4.48 -0.63
N PHE A 43 5.44 -5.49 -0.80
CA PHE A 43 5.52 -6.66 0.06
C PHE A 43 6.98 -6.83 0.49
N ILE A 44 7.22 -6.98 1.79
CA ILE A 44 8.57 -7.05 2.34
C ILE A 44 8.92 -8.51 2.63
N LEU A 45 9.92 -9.01 1.91
CA LEU A 45 10.56 -10.29 2.18
C LEU A 45 11.80 -10.05 3.05
N ASP A 46 11.64 -10.23 4.35
CA ASP A 46 12.74 -10.13 5.31
C ASP A 46 13.43 -11.50 5.46
N PRO A 47 14.73 -11.64 5.13
CA PRO A 47 15.46 -12.90 5.25
C PRO A 47 15.43 -13.51 6.66
N VAL A 48 15.42 -12.67 7.71
CA VAL A 48 15.37 -13.12 9.11
C VAL A 48 14.01 -13.75 9.41
N LEU A 49 12.92 -13.12 8.95
CA LEU A 49 11.57 -13.68 9.11
C LEU A 49 11.37 -14.94 8.27
N LEU A 50 11.91 -14.97 7.05
CA LEU A 50 11.82 -16.13 6.17
C LEU A 50 12.51 -17.35 6.78
N ALA A 51 13.71 -17.18 7.34
CA ALA A 51 14.46 -18.27 7.96
C ALA A 51 13.71 -18.95 9.13
N GLY A 52 12.89 -18.20 9.87
CA GLY A 52 12.12 -18.73 11.02
C GLY A 52 10.70 -19.24 10.68
N SER A 53 10.22 -19.07 9.45
CA SER A 53 8.79 -19.20 9.12
C SER A 53 8.29 -20.65 8.89
N GLY A 54 9.17 -21.64 9.00
CA GLY A 54 8.85 -23.05 8.71
C GLY A 54 8.55 -23.30 7.23
N PRO A 55 8.24 -24.54 6.83
CA PRO A 55 7.89 -24.84 5.44
C PRO A 55 6.63 -24.07 5.02
N ALA A 56 6.62 -23.55 3.79
CA ALA A 56 5.41 -23.00 3.21
C ALA A 56 4.31 -24.07 3.21
N ARG A 57 3.15 -23.72 3.77
CA ARG A 57 1.97 -24.59 3.69
C ARG A 57 1.47 -24.57 2.24
N ARG A 58 1.28 -25.75 1.66
CA ARG A 58 0.63 -25.94 0.36
C ARG A 58 -0.87 -25.93 0.50
#